data_AF-A0A931ECN4-F1
#
_entry.id   AF-A0A931ECN4-F1
#
_cell.length_a   1.000
_cell.length_b   1.000
_cell.length_c   1.000
_cell.angle_alpha   90.00
_cell.angle_beta   90.00
_cell.angle_gamma   90.00
#
_symmetry.space_group_name_H-M   'P 1'
#
loop_
_entity.id
_entity.type
_entity.pdbx_description
1 polymer ?
#
loop_
_entity_poly.entity_id
_entity_poly.type
_entity_poly.pdbx_seq_one_letter_code
_entity_poly.pdbx_strand_id
1 'polypeptide(L)'
;MTSNTPAPRGETRGDPPAAPATPATSAPAPDAAAASVADPTPPSPPRGPAPAGSAVLDEAHLGDIQGAMGTIRLDDEEGRTSLSRRAKTLLAIVGPGLIVMVGDNDAGAFSTYTQAGQNYGTRLLWTLLLLVPVLYVNQEMVVRLGAVTGVGHARLILERFGKFWGAFSVIDLFLLNALTIVTEFIGISLG
;
A
#
# COMPACT_ATOMS: atom_id res chain seq x y z
N MET A 1 -15.45 -68.54 -21.34
CA MET A 1 -16.45 -67.72 -22.06
C MET A 1 -15.86 -66.30 -22.15
N THR A 2 -15.03 -65.93 -23.13
CA THR A 2 -15.29 -65.71 -24.57
C THR A 2 -16.37 -64.66 -24.78
N SER A 3 -16.05 -63.40 -25.05
CA SER A 3 -15.77 -62.82 -26.39
C SER A 3 -15.38 -61.34 -26.13
N ASN A 4 -14.32 -60.71 -26.63
CA ASN A 4 -13.63 -60.70 -27.92
C ASN A 4 -14.57 -60.69 -29.12
N THR A 5 -14.73 -59.53 -29.75
CA THR A 5 -14.05 -59.26 -31.03
C THR A 5 -14.64 -58.01 -31.72
N PRO A 6 -13.82 -57.23 -32.44
CA PRO A 6 -14.16 -55.94 -33.03
C PRO A 6 -14.47 -56.05 -34.54
N ALA A 7 -14.45 -54.89 -35.23
CA ALA A 7 -14.31 -54.66 -36.69
C ALA A 7 -15.60 -54.29 -37.46
N PRO A 8 -15.53 -53.83 -38.74
CA PRO A 8 -14.37 -53.43 -39.55
C PRO A 8 -14.51 -52.10 -40.34
N ARG A 9 -13.37 -51.70 -40.91
CA ARG A 9 -13.15 -50.75 -42.01
C ARG A 9 -13.75 -51.23 -43.34
N GLY A 10 -13.79 -50.33 -44.33
CA GLY A 10 -13.93 -50.65 -45.76
C GLY A 10 -14.68 -49.52 -46.46
N GLU A 11 -14.06 -48.47 -47.04
CA GLU A 11 -13.11 -48.47 -48.17
C GLU A 11 -13.71 -48.98 -49.48
N THR A 12 -13.04 -48.65 -50.58
CA THR A 12 -13.37 -48.86 -52.01
C THR A 12 -14.18 -47.71 -52.60
N ARG A 13 -13.82 -47.16 -53.76
CA ARG A 13 -13.22 -47.80 -54.94
C ARG A 13 -12.65 -46.67 -55.80
N GLY A 14 -11.38 -46.70 -56.20
CA GLY A 14 -10.88 -47.50 -57.33
C GLY A 14 -11.00 -46.65 -58.60
N ASP A 15 -10.03 -46.55 -59.51
CA ASP A 15 -8.84 -47.36 -59.78
C ASP A 15 -7.98 -46.62 -60.85
N PRO A 16 -6.80 -47.15 -61.25
CA PRO A 16 -5.64 -46.42 -61.81
C PRO A 16 -5.63 -46.53 -63.38
N PRO A 17 -4.55 -46.54 -64.22
CA PRO A 17 -3.20 -47.12 -64.04
C PRO A 17 -1.98 -46.42 -64.71
N ALA A 18 -0.81 -46.93 -64.34
CA ALA A 18 0.39 -47.22 -65.16
C ALA A 18 1.40 -46.10 -65.52
N ALA A 19 2.63 -46.41 -65.08
CA ALA A 19 3.97 -45.90 -65.38
C ALA A 19 4.37 -46.09 -66.88
N PRO A 20 5.65 -45.99 -67.36
CA PRO A 20 6.94 -45.76 -66.66
C PRO A 20 8.00 -44.90 -67.41
N ALA A 21 9.21 -44.88 -66.82
CA ALA A 21 10.55 -44.79 -67.44
C ALA A 21 11.34 -43.46 -67.38
N THR A 22 12.23 -43.38 -66.39
CA THR A 22 13.59 -42.80 -66.44
C THR A 22 14.48 -43.58 -67.42
N PRO A 23 15.61 -43.07 -68.02
CA PRO A 23 16.74 -42.47 -67.26
C PRO A 23 17.71 -41.45 -67.95
N ALA A 24 18.45 -40.72 -67.10
CA ALA A 24 19.89 -40.35 -67.11
C ALA A 24 20.59 -39.56 -68.27
N THR A 25 21.37 -38.54 -67.86
CA THR A 25 22.80 -38.26 -68.21
C THR A 25 23.22 -37.06 -69.11
N SER A 26 24.13 -36.25 -68.51
CA SER A 26 25.29 -35.44 -69.00
C SER A 26 25.19 -34.17 -69.89
N ALA A 27 25.56 -33.02 -69.29
CA ALA A 27 26.71 -32.08 -69.56
C ALA A 27 27.06 -31.61 -71.01
N PRO A 28 27.81 -30.49 -71.27
CA PRO A 28 28.98 -29.98 -70.52
C PRO A 28 29.18 -28.43 -70.39
N ALA A 29 30.21 -28.02 -69.62
CA ALA A 29 30.77 -26.65 -69.47
C ALA A 29 31.84 -26.33 -70.57
N PRO A 30 32.37 -25.09 -70.71
CA PRO A 30 33.54 -24.70 -69.90
C PRO A 30 33.74 -23.18 -69.57
N ASP A 31 34.40 -22.95 -68.43
CA ASP A 31 35.44 -21.97 -68.04
C ASP A 31 35.58 -20.57 -68.71
N ALA A 32 35.53 -19.52 -67.88
CA ALA A 32 36.60 -18.51 -67.79
C ALA A 32 36.41 -17.61 -66.56
N ALA A 33 37.41 -17.60 -65.68
CA ALA A 33 37.53 -16.73 -64.53
C ALA A 33 37.91 -15.29 -64.93
N ALA A 34 37.27 -14.28 -64.32
CA ALA A 34 37.89 -13.03 -63.91
C ALA A 34 36.97 -12.27 -62.93
N ALA A 35 37.51 -11.99 -61.75
CA ALA A 35 36.84 -11.38 -60.62
C ALA A 35 36.71 -9.85 -60.77
N SER A 36 35.60 -9.28 -60.29
CA SER A 36 35.58 -7.95 -59.68
C SER A 36 34.50 -7.88 -58.60
N VAL A 37 35.00 -7.90 -57.37
CA VAL A 37 34.39 -7.65 -56.06
C VAL A 37 33.23 -6.64 -56.08
N ALA A 38 32.06 -7.06 -55.59
CA ALA A 38 31.04 -6.17 -55.05
C ALA A 38 30.85 -6.53 -53.56
N ASP A 39 31.21 -5.57 -52.71
CA ASP A 39 31.24 -5.63 -51.25
C ASP A 39 29.83 -5.81 -50.66
N PRO A 40 29.58 -6.69 -49.67
CA PRO A 40 28.31 -6.73 -48.97
C PRO A 40 28.10 -5.43 -48.16
N THR A 41 27.07 -4.67 -48.53
CA THR A 41 26.56 -3.50 -47.79
C THR A 41 26.57 -3.76 -46.27
N PRO A 42 27.18 -2.89 -45.43
CA PRO A 42 27.20 -3.10 -43.99
C PRO A 42 25.79 -3.03 -43.39
N PRO A 43 25.51 -3.79 -42.31
CA PRO A 43 24.24 -3.68 -41.59
C PRO A 43 24.08 -2.27 -41.01
N SER A 44 22.88 -1.69 -41.15
CA SER A 44 22.56 -0.38 -40.57
C SER A 44 22.77 -0.40 -39.05
N PRO A 45 23.31 0.68 -38.44
CA PRO A 45 23.48 0.73 -36.99
C PRO A 45 22.13 0.67 -36.28
N PRO A 46 22.07 0.12 -35.04
CA PRO A 46 20.86 0.16 -34.24
C PRO A 46 20.46 1.62 -34.02
N ARG A 47 19.18 1.95 -34.29
CA ARG A 47 18.64 3.27 -33.98
C ARG A 47 18.77 3.50 -32.48
N GLY A 48 19.63 4.44 -32.09
CA GLY A 48 19.58 5.00 -30.74
C GLY A 48 18.20 5.62 -30.49
N PRO A 49 17.74 5.69 -29.23
CA PRO A 49 16.52 6.40 -28.90
C PRO A 49 16.61 7.83 -29.46
N ALA A 50 15.54 8.26 -30.13
CA ALA A 50 15.40 9.63 -30.61
C ALA A 50 15.71 10.60 -29.46
N PRO A 51 16.42 11.72 -29.70
CA PRO A 51 16.46 12.79 -28.70
C PRO A 51 15.01 13.22 -28.47
N ALA A 52 14.44 12.76 -27.36
CA ALA A 52 13.22 13.33 -26.82
C ALA A 52 13.50 14.83 -26.72
N GLY A 53 12.68 15.62 -27.40
CA GLY A 53 12.90 17.03 -27.60
C GLY A 53 13.42 17.67 -26.32
N SER A 54 14.50 18.43 -26.44
CA SER A 54 14.77 19.49 -25.49
C SER A 54 13.45 20.22 -25.34
N ALA A 55 12.80 20.05 -24.19
CA ALA A 55 11.67 20.88 -23.84
C ALA A 55 12.26 22.28 -23.83
N VAL A 56 12.06 22.99 -24.93
CA VAL A 56 12.30 24.42 -25.02
C VAL A 56 11.34 24.96 -23.97
N LEU A 57 11.89 25.29 -22.81
CA LEU A 57 11.15 26.08 -21.85
C LEU A 57 10.96 27.42 -22.53
N ASP A 58 9.74 27.67 -23.01
CA ASP A 58 9.35 29.01 -23.44
C ASP A 58 9.67 29.96 -22.29
N GLU A 59 10.44 31.01 -22.59
CA GLU A 59 10.79 32.10 -21.69
C GLU A 59 9.54 32.80 -21.10
N ALA A 60 8.35 32.51 -21.65
CA ALA A 60 7.04 32.96 -21.18
C ALA A 60 6.51 32.26 -19.92
N HIS A 61 7.14 31.19 -19.40
CA HIS A 61 6.73 30.51 -18.14
C HIS A 61 7.72 30.69 -16.97
N LEU A 62 8.62 31.67 -17.06
CA LEU A 62 9.49 32.09 -15.96
C LEU A 62 8.72 32.97 -14.97
N GLY A 63 7.72 32.41 -14.30
CA GLY A 63 6.90 33.11 -13.32
C GLY A 63 6.43 32.20 -12.19
N ASP A 64 6.01 32.82 -11.08
CA ASP A 64 5.55 32.12 -9.88
C ASP A 64 4.41 31.13 -10.21
N ILE A 65 4.52 29.89 -9.75
CA ILE A 65 3.47 28.89 -9.95
C ILE A 65 2.29 29.23 -9.04
N GLN A 66 1.20 29.74 -9.62
CA GLN A 66 -0.01 30.06 -8.87
C GLN A 66 -0.94 28.84 -8.77
N GLY A 67 -0.96 28.22 -7.59
CA GLY A 67 -1.90 27.15 -7.25
C GLY A 67 -3.06 27.64 -6.38
N ALA A 68 -4.03 26.77 -6.11
CA ALA A 68 -5.17 27.06 -5.22
C ALA A 68 -4.77 27.39 -3.76
N MET A 69 -3.49 27.23 -3.41
CA MET A 69 -2.93 27.48 -2.08
C MET A 69 -1.91 28.64 -2.05
N GLY A 70 -1.73 29.37 -3.16
CA GLY A 70 -0.79 30.50 -3.26
C GLY A 70 0.18 30.41 -4.45
N THR A 71 1.01 31.43 -4.60
CA THR A 71 2.06 31.55 -5.63
C THR A 71 3.40 31.05 -5.10
N ILE A 72 4.03 30.10 -5.77
CA ILE A 72 5.36 29.56 -5.41
C ILE A 72 6.39 30.22 -6.33
N ARG A 73 7.29 31.04 -5.76
CA ARG A 73 8.35 31.71 -6.51
C ARG A 73 9.46 30.73 -6.88
N LEU A 74 9.97 30.84 -8.12
CA LEU A 74 11.03 29.97 -8.62
C LEU A 74 12.38 30.22 -7.94
N ASP A 75 12.57 31.41 -7.35
CA ASP A 75 13.80 31.84 -6.67
C ASP A 75 13.76 31.66 -5.14
N ASP A 76 12.79 30.93 -4.60
CA ASP A 76 12.72 30.60 -3.16
C ASP A 76 13.72 29.46 -2.82
N GLU A 77 15.02 29.72 -2.98
CA GLU A 77 16.11 29.02 -2.29
C GLU A 77 16.18 29.49 -0.81
N GLU A 78 15.05 29.84 -0.20
CA GLU A 78 15.01 30.12 1.24
C GLU A 78 15.00 28.79 2.00
N GLY A 79 16.20 28.37 2.38
CA GLY A 79 16.50 27.31 3.35
C GLY A 79 15.92 27.60 4.74
N ARG A 80 14.59 27.66 4.85
CA ARG A 80 13.85 27.73 6.09
C ARG A 80 12.81 26.64 6.04
N THR A 81 13.17 25.48 6.59
CA THR A 81 12.19 24.60 7.23
C THR A 81 11.59 25.41 8.38
N SER A 82 10.68 26.33 8.03
CA SER A 82 10.09 27.31 8.91
C SER A 82 9.62 26.58 10.15
N LEU A 83 9.93 27.13 11.31
CA LEU A 83 9.52 26.59 12.61
C LEU A 83 8.02 26.26 12.62
N SER A 84 7.23 26.99 11.83
CA SER A 84 5.82 26.71 11.54
C SER A 84 5.56 25.37 10.83
N ARG A 85 6.34 25.00 9.80
CA ARG A 85 6.23 23.68 9.14
C ARG A 85 6.60 22.55 10.10
N ARG A 86 7.67 22.71 10.89
CA ARG A 86 8.07 21.72 11.90
C ARG A 86 7.01 21.57 13.00
N ALA A 87 6.46 22.68 13.49
CA ALA A 87 5.38 22.68 14.47
C ALA A 87 4.11 22.01 13.91
N LYS A 88 3.74 22.26 12.65
CA LYS A 88 2.63 21.58 11.98
C LYS A 88 2.86 20.08 11.87
N THR A 89 4.06 19.65 11.50
CA THR A 89 4.42 18.21 11.44
C THR A 89 4.38 17.57 12.83
N LEU A 90 4.92 18.24 13.86
CA LEU A 90 4.85 17.74 15.24
C LEU A 90 3.40 17.64 15.73
N LEU A 91 2.57 18.65 15.46
CA LEU A 91 1.15 18.65 15.85
C LEU A 91 0.38 17.52 15.16
N ALA A 92 0.69 17.23 13.89
CA ALA A 92 0.09 16.10 13.17
C ALA A 92 0.44 14.74 13.80
N ILE A 93 1.64 14.60 14.38
CA ILE A 93 2.09 13.37 15.05
C ILE A 93 1.57 13.29 16.50
N VAL A 94 1.56 14.42 17.21
CA VAL A 94 1.16 14.50 18.62
C VAL A 94 -0.37 14.50 18.79
N GLY A 95 -1.11 14.97 17.79
CA GLY A 95 -2.57 15.11 17.82
C GLY A 95 -3.31 13.85 18.26
N PRO A 96 -3.09 12.67 17.64
CA PRO A 96 -3.72 11.43 18.07
C PRO A 96 -3.42 11.06 19.53
N GLY A 97 -2.16 11.27 19.98
CA GLY A 97 -1.77 11.00 21.37
C GLY A 97 -2.46 11.93 22.37
N LEU A 98 -2.63 13.21 22.03
CA LEU A 98 -3.37 14.15 22.87
C LEU A 98 -4.87 13.81 22.97
N ILE A 99 -5.48 13.32 21.89
CA ILE A 99 -6.89 12.90 21.92
C ILE A 99 -7.09 11.73 22.88
N VAL A 100 -6.18 10.73 22.83
CA VAL A 100 -6.21 9.60 23.77
C VAL A 100 -5.98 10.07 25.21
N MET A 101 -5.02 10.97 25.43
CA MET A 101 -4.76 11.52 26.75
C MET A 101 -5.99 12.22 27.34
N VAL A 102 -6.69 13.04 26.56
CA VAL A 102 -7.90 13.73 27.03
C VAL A 102 -9.05 12.73 27.25
N GLY A 103 -9.20 11.75 26.37
CA GLY A 103 -10.23 10.70 26.51
C GLY A 103 -10.05 9.81 27.75
N ASP A 104 -8.81 9.55 28.17
CA ASP A 104 -8.51 8.79 29.40
C ASP A 104 -8.79 9.59 30.69
N ASN A 105 -9.05 10.90 30.60
CA ASN A 105 -9.29 11.79 31.75
C ASN A 105 -10.72 12.33 31.76
N ASP A 106 -11.69 11.43 31.86
CA ASP A 106 -13.12 11.78 31.98
C ASP A 106 -13.52 12.16 33.41
N ALA A 107 -14.78 12.59 33.58
CA ALA A 107 -15.33 12.93 34.89
C ALA A 107 -15.37 11.73 35.85
N GLY A 108 -15.53 10.51 35.33
CA GLY A 108 -15.49 9.27 36.11
C GLY A 108 -14.10 8.99 36.70
N ALA A 109 -13.06 9.12 35.87
CA ALA A 109 -11.68 9.09 36.32
C ALA A 109 -11.45 10.18 37.38
N PHE A 110 -11.92 11.42 37.14
CA PHE A 110 -11.80 12.54 38.09
C PHE A 110 -12.38 12.24 39.47
N SER A 111 -13.60 11.74 39.50
CA SER A 111 -14.26 11.35 40.73
C SER A 111 -13.45 10.27 41.47
N THR A 112 -12.97 9.26 40.74
CA THR A 112 -12.26 8.11 41.33
C THR A 112 -10.94 8.52 41.94
N TYR A 113 -10.10 9.29 41.25
CA TYR A 113 -8.82 9.72 41.81
C TYR A 113 -9.00 10.76 42.93
N THR A 114 -10.05 11.58 42.88
CA THR A 114 -10.36 12.53 43.95
C THR A 114 -10.78 11.77 45.21
N GLN A 115 -11.69 10.79 45.07
CA GLN A 115 -12.12 9.95 46.17
C GLN A 115 -10.95 9.12 46.74
N ALA A 116 -10.12 8.55 45.88
CA ALA A 116 -8.92 7.82 46.30
C ALA A 116 -7.91 8.74 47.00
N GLY A 117 -7.74 9.97 46.53
CA GLY A 117 -6.90 10.99 47.15
C GLY A 117 -7.39 11.40 48.54
N GLN A 118 -8.72 11.55 48.72
CA GLN A 118 -9.31 11.82 50.04
C GLN A 118 -9.14 10.63 51.00
N ASN A 119 -9.38 9.41 50.52
CA ASN A 119 -9.38 8.21 51.37
C ASN A 119 -7.96 7.72 51.72
N TYR A 120 -7.01 7.83 50.80
CA TYR A 120 -5.66 7.25 50.93
C TYR A 120 -4.53 8.28 50.94
N GLY A 121 -4.82 9.55 50.68
CA GLY A 121 -3.81 10.62 50.64
C GLY A 121 -2.67 10.29 49.67
N THR A 122 -1.43 10.47 50.13
CA THR A 122 -0.21 10.22 49.34
C THR A 122 0.16 8.74 49.22
N ARG A 123 -0.55 7.83 49.89
CA ARG A 123 -0.19 6.40 49.94
C ARG A 123 -0.32 5.69 48.59
N LEU A 124 -1.07 6.24 47.64
CA LEU A 124 -1.24 5.67 46.29
C LEU A 124 -0.26 6.26 45.26
N LEU A 125 0.47 7.34 45.55
CA LEU A 125 1.37 7.98 44.58
C LEU A 125 2.43 7.01 44.02
N TRP A 126 2.95 6.10 44.84
CA TRP A 126 3.92 5.10 44.38
C TRP A 126 3.27 4.06 43.43
N THR A 127 1.99 3.73 43.61
CA THR A 127 1.27 2.86 42.67
C THR A 127 1.06 3.55 41.31
N LEU A 128 0.84 4.87 41.33
CA LEU A 128 0.77 5.68 40.11
C LEU A 128 2.10 5.62 39.34
N LEU A 129 3.23 5.71 40.03
CA LEU A 129 4.55 5.57 39.43
C LEU A 129 4.76 4.20 38.78
N LEU A 130 4.28 3.12 39.41
CA LEU A 130 4.33 1.78 38.84
C LEU A 130 3.39 1.60 37.64
N LEU A 131 2.31 2.39 37.55
CA LEU A 131 1.39 2.36 36.43
C LEU A 131 2.01 2.95 35.16
N VAL A 132 2.91 3.94 35.28
CA VAL A 132 3.56 4.61 34.13
C VAL A 132 4.18 3.62 33.12
N PRO A 133 5.09 2.70 33.51
CA PRO A 133 5.67 1.76 32.55
C PRO A 133 4.65 0.79 31.96
N VAL A 134 3.63 0.39 32.73
CA VAL A 134 2.57 -0.50 32.25
C VAL A 134 1.73 0.18 31.18
N LEU A 135 1.31 1.44 31.42
CA LEU A 135 0.56 2.24 30.46
C LEU A 135 1.40 2.52 29.21
N TYR A 136 2.70 2.80 29.38
CA TYR A 136 3.59 3.03 28.23
C TYR A 136 3.64 1.83 27.29
N VAL A 137 3.84 0.62 27.82
CA VAL A 137 3.87 -0.61 27.00
C VAL A 137 2.51 -0.85 26.34
N ASN A 138 1.41 -0.67 27.07
CA ASN A 138 0.08 -0.85 26.51
C ASN A 138 -0.18 0.12 25.34
N GLN A 139 0.13 1.41 25.52
CA GLN A 139 -0.08 2.42 24.47
C GLN A 139 0.87 2.20 23.28
N GLU A 140 2.13 1.80 23.51
CA GLU A 140 3.06 1.46 22.43
C GLU A 140 2.52 0.31 21.57
N MET A 141 2.04 -0.77 22.20
CA MET A 141 1.44 -1.90 21.48
C MET A 141 0.20 -1.50 20.69
N VAL A 142 -0.68 -0.68 21.29
CA VAL A 142 -1.90 -0.18 20.66
C VAL A 142 -1.58 0.66 19.42
N VAL A 143 -0.62 1.59 19.55
CA VAL A 143 -0.17 2.46 18.45
C VAL A 143 0.53 1.63 17.38
N ARG A 144 1.42 0.72 17.76
CA ARG A 144 2.14 -0.14 16.83
C ARG A 144 1.18 -1.03 16.04
N LEU A 145 0.18 -1.61 16.70
CA LEU A 145 -0.82 -2.42 16.01
C LEU A 145 -1.63 -1.58 15.03
N GLY A 146 -2.08 -0.39 15.42
CA GLY A 146 -2.79 0.53 14.52
C GLY A 146 -1.95 0.97 13.33
N ALA A 147 -0.67 1.27 13.55
CA ALA A 147 0.27 1.69 12.50
C ALA A 147 0.60 0.54 11.52
N VAL A 148 0.77 -0.69 12.00
CA VAL A 148 1.11 -1.86 11.16
C VAL A 148 -0.09 -2.35 10.35
N THR A 149 -1.28 -2.35 10.95
CA THR A 149 -2.48 -2.91 10.31
C THR A 149 -3.23 -1.90 9.45
N GLY A 150 -3.06 -0.60 9.70
CA GLY A 150 -3.79 0.46 8.99
C GLY A 150 -5.30 0.46 9.25
N VAL A 151 -5.78 -0.36 10.19
CA VAL A 151 -7.19 -0.50 10.55
C VAL A 151 -7.35 -0.43 12.07
N GLY A 152 -8.51 0.07 12.53
CA GLY A 152 -8.78 0.20 13.97
C GLY A 152 -8.86 -1.14 14.70
N HIS A 153 -8.54 -1.14 16.00
CA HIS A 153 -8.57 -2.30 16.89
C HIS A 153 -9.87 -3.12 16.79
N ALA A 154 -11.03 -2.46 16.77
CA ALA A 154 -12.33 -3.12 16.66
C ALA A 154 -12.48 -3.95 15.36
N ARG A 155 -11.94 -3.45 14.24
CA ARG A 155 -11.98 -4.16 12.95
C ARG A 155 -11.09 -5.40 12.97
N LEU A 156 -9.91 -5.31 13.60
CA LEU A 156 -9.03 -6.48 13.79
C LEU A 156 -9.68 -7.55 14.64
N ILE A 157 -10.44 -7.17 15.67
CA ILE A 157 -11.13 -8.13 16.53
C ILE A 157 -12.21 -8.86 15.73
N LEU A 158 -13.03 -8.12 14.98
CA LEU A 158 -14.07 -8.68 14.12
C LEU A 158 -13.49 -9.63 13.07
N GLU A 159 -12.39 -9.25 12.42
CA GLU A 159 -11.75 -10.05 11.37
C GLU A 159 -11.06 -11.30 11.95
N ARG A 160 -10.45 -11.22 13.13
CA ARG A 160 -9.64 -12.31 13.70
C ARG A 160 -10.38 -13.26 14.64
N PHE A 161 -11.33 -12.75 15.43
CA PHE A 161 -12.08 -13.54 16.42
C PHE A 161 -13.50 -13.86 15.98
N GLY A 162 -13.91 -13.36 14.80
CA GLY A 162 -15.21 -13.62 14.20
C GLY A 162 -16.32 -12.68 14.72
N LYS A 163 -17.48 -12.78 14.08
CA LYS A 163 -18.60 -11.85 14.28
C LYS A 163 -19.15 -11.82 15.71
N PHE A 164 -19.15 -12.94 16.42
CA PHE A 164 -19.68 -12.99 17.79
C PHE A 164 -18.80 -12.19 18.77
N TRP A 165 -17.50 -12.49 18.83
CA TRP A 165 -16.56 -11.80 19.72
C TRP A 165 -16.34 -10.35 19.33
N GLY A 166 -16.33 -10.05 18.03
CA GLY A 166 -16.27 -8.67 17.58
C GLY A 166 -17.54 -7.88 17.88
N ALA A 167 -18.74 -8.48 17.78
CA ALA A 167 -19.98 -7.83 18.22
C ALA A 167 -19.98 -7.56 19.73
N PHE A 168 -19.50 -8.51 20.53
CA PHE A 168 -19.32 -8.32 21.97
C PHE A 168 -18.40 -7.12 22.26
N SER A 169 -17.24 -7.03 21.58
CA SER A 169 -16.33 -5.89 21.73
C SER A 169 -16.96 -4.55 21.30
N VAL A 170 -17.76 -4.52 20.24
CA VAL A 170 -18.45 -3.29 19.79
C VAL A 170 -19.53 -2.86 20.79
N ILE A 171 -20.27 -3.82 21.36
CA ILE A 171 -21.27 -3.54 22.40
C ILE A 171 -20.59 -3.01 23.65
N ASP A 172 -19.50 -3.64 24.10
CA ASP A 172 -18.71 -3.18 25.25
C ASP A 172 -18.19 -1.75 25.02
N LEU A 173 -17.61 -1.49 23.85
CA LEU A 173 -17.18 -0.14 23.45
C LEU A 173 -18.32 0.88 23.47
N PHE A 174 -19.50 0.51 22.98
CA PHE A 174 -20.68 1.39 23.00
C PHE A 174 -21.15 1.68 24.43
N LEU A 175 -21.22 0.66 25.28
CA LEU A 175 -21.65 0.79 26.67
C LEU A 175 -20.66 1.62 27.49
N LEU A 176 -19.35 1.38 27.34
CA LEU A 176 -18.32 2.17 28.02
C LEU A 176 -18.36 3.64 27.60
N ASN A 177 -18.45 3.94 26.31
CA ASN A 177 -18.58 5.33 25.85
C ASN A 177 -19.89 5.99 26.34
N ALA A 178 -21.01 5.25 26.34
CA ALA A 178 -22.26 5.78 26.88
C ALA A 178 -22.15 6.07 28.39
N LEU A 179 -21.48 5.21 29.14
CA LEU A 179 -21.21 5.41 30.56
C LEU A 179 -20.31 6.63 30.79
N THR A 180 -19.28 6.83 29.99
CA THR A 180 -18.42 8.03 30.04
C THR A 180 -19.22 9.31 29.79
N ILE A 181 -20.11 9.33 28.80
CA ILE A 181 -20.97 10.50 28.57
C ILE A 181 -21.88 10.75 29.78
N VAL A 182 -22.45 9.70 30.38
CA VAL A 182 -23.28 9.84 31.58
C VAL A 182 -22.47 10.39 32.76
N THR A 183 -21.24 9.90 32.99
CA THR A 183 -20.37 10.42 34.06
C THR A 183 -19.99 11.87 33.81
N GLU A 184 -19.72 12.27 32.57
CA GLU A 184 -19.48 13.67 32.18
C GLU A 184 -20.68 14.56 32.50
N PHE A 185 -21.90 14.14 32.18
CA PHE A 185 -23.11 14.89 32.53
C PHE A 185 -23.31 15.02 34.05
N ILE A 186 -23.06 13.95 34.80
CA ILE A 186 -23.12 13.98 36.27
C ILE A 186 -22.07 14.96 36.81
N GLY A 187 -20.85 14.92 36.28
CA GLY A 187 -19.78 15.84 36.64
C GLY A 187 -20.14 17.32 36.42
N ILE A 188 -20.75 17.64 35.26
CA ILE A 188 -21.22 19.00 34.94
C ILE A 188 -22.39 19.43 35.85
N SER A 189 -23.27 18.50 36.24
CA SER A 189 -24.45 18.82 37.07
C SER A 189 -24.14 18.99 38.55
N LEU A 190 -23.04 18.41 39.04
CA LEU A 190 -22.65 18.44 40.45
C LEU A 190 -21.57 19.49 40.76
N GLY A 191 -20.89 20.02 39.74
CA GLY A 191 -19.91 21.11 39.84
C GLY A 191 -20.55 22.48 39.71
#